data_AF-A0AAE6WL59-F1
#
_entry.id   AF-A0AAE6WL59-F1
#
_cell.length_a   1.000
_cell.length_b   1.000
_cell.length_c   1.000
_cell.angle_alpha   90.00
_cell.angle_beta   90.00
_cell.angle_gamma   90.00
#
_symmetry.space_group_name_H-M   'P 1'
#
loop_
_entity.id
_entity.type
_entity.pdbx_description
1 polymer ?
#
loop_
_entity_poly.entity_id
_entity_poly.type
_entity_poly.pdbx_seq_one_letter_code
_entity_poly.pdbx_strand_id
1 'polypeptide(L)'
;MKKMFLTLFLCLSIPISGCGSSQPAAKPEGKDAQPVPSATNPTPESKEGFLTKDNVSLVISLLEPYSPPILDDHVLKTKDDISKWIWFNKLQTWTDDLTRLLSSNTKLDETAKEIIIARLNKYFVPEESEAIFATFFSKESDGTYASIPTERFGSGTSSIDEDLKVILDKKDSKMIVRVTGTEYDYLDPKSKQKNKVDVEFSLVEKDNHFLITGIEHH
;
A
#
# COMPACT_ATOMS: atom_id res chain seq x y z
N MET A 1 46.45 -22.85 22.63
CA MET A 1 46.60 -22.89 21.15
C MET A 1 45.66 -21.82 20.60
N LYS A 2 46.11 -20.57 20.38
CA LYS A 2 46.69 -19.97 19.17
C LYS A 2 45.86 -20.16 17.87
N LYS A 3 45.34 -19.00 17.38
CA LYS A 3 45.15 -18.55 15.98
C LYS A 3 43.94 -19.12 15.22
N MET A 4 43.25 -18.43 14.31
CA MET A 4 43.33 -17.07 13.74
C MET A 4 42.09 -16.82 12.84
N PHE A 5 41.55 -15.61 12.88
CA PHE A 5 41.22 -14.69 11.77
C PHE A 5 40.40 -15.12 10.52
N LEU A 6 39.23 -14.48 10.41
CA LEU A 6 38.75 -13.59 9.32
C LEU A 6 39.53 -13.59 7.98
N THR A 7 38.85 -13.79 6.84
CA THR A 7 39.00 -12.92 5.64
C THR A 7 37.80 -13.04 4.69
N LEU A 8 37.26 -11.89 4.31
CA LEU A 8 36.33 -11.63 3.22
C LEU A 8 37.15 -11.37 1.94
N PHE A 9 36.75 -11.89 0.77
CA PHE A 9 37.26 -11.39 -0.52
C PHE A 9 36.13 -11.29 -1.54
N LEU A 10 35.70 -10.04 -1.76
CA LEU A 10 35.10 -9.57 -3.01
C LEU A 10 36.23 -9.44 -4.05
N CYS A 11 35.98 -9.84 -5.30
CA CYS A 11 36.46 -9.20 -6.53
C CYS A 11 36.17 -10.12 -7.73
N LEU A 12 35.22 -9.72 -8.58
CA LEU A 12 35.21 -10.13 -9.99
C LEU A 12 35.06 -8.87 -10.82
N SER A 13 36.11 -8.63 -11.59
CA SER A 13 36.35 -7.45 -12.41
C SER A 13 36.66 -7.91 -13.84
N ILE A 14 36.46 -6.98 -14.78
CA ILE A 14 37.06 -6.86 -16.14
C ILE A 14 36.19 -7.46 -17.29
N PRO A 15 36.16 -6.91 -18.54
CA PRO A 15 36.86 -5.74 -19.10
C PRO A 15 35.99 -4.67 -19.80
N ILE A 16 36.57 -3.47 -19.89
CA ILE A 16 36.40 -2.52 -21.00
C ILE A 16 37.52 -2.78 -22.01
N SER A 17 37.18 -2.95 -23.29
CA SER A 17 38.03 -2.83 -24.49
C SER A 17 37.09 -2.91 -25.69
N GLY A 18 37.14 -2.11 -26.75
CA GLY A 18 38.05 -1.06 -27.18
C GLY A 18 37.54 -0.54 -28.53
N CYS A 19 37.88 0.71 -28.85
CA CYS A 19 37.55 1.42 -30.08
C CYS A 19 38.18 0.75 -31.31
N GLY A 20 37.42 0.61 -32.41
CA GLY A 20 37.89 0.13 -33.70
C GLY A 20 37.27 0.96 -34.83
N SER A 21 38.08 1.85 -35.41
CA SER A 21 37.79 2.74 -36.53
C SER A 21 37.66 2.01 -37.86
N SER A 22 36.72 2.43 -38.72
CA SER A 22 36.93 2.88 -40.13
C SER A 22 35.68 2.70 -41.03
N GLN A 23 35.24 3.81 -41.66
CA GLN A 23 34.30 3.89 -42.81
C GLN A 23 34.99 3.41 -44.11
N PRO A 24 34.32 3.22 -45.29
CA PRO A 24 33.00 3.77 -45.69
C PRO A 24 32.06 2.76 -46.40
N ALA A 25 30.73 2.99 -46.31
CA ALA A 25 29.76 2.26 -47.13
C ALA A 25 29.07 3.21 -48.12
N ALA A 26 29.11 2.80 -49.39
CA ALA A 26 28.54 3.47 -50.54
C ALA A 26 27.01 3.49 -50.55
N LYS A 27 26.45 4.52 -51.19
CA LYS A 27 25.04 4.70 -51.54
C LYS A 27 24.46 3.50 -52.32
N PRO A 28 23.15 3.27 -52.19
CA PRO A 28 22.33 3.28 -53.40
C PRO A 28 21.09 4.18 -53.28
N GLU A 29 20.72 4.75 -54.42
CA GLU A 29 19.52 5.56 -54.66
C GLU A 29 18.25 4.71 -54.78
N GLY A 30 17.11 5.35 -54.49
CA GLY A 30 15.86 5.07 -55.20
C GLY A 30 14.66 4.69 -54.33
N LYS A 31 13.81 5.68 -54.03
CA LYS A 31 12.40 5.74 -54.46
C LYS A 31 11.65 6.86 -53.72
N ASP A 32 10.99 7.71 -54.51
CA ASP A 32 10.02 8.70 -54.06
C ASP A 32 8.93 8.05 -53.18
N ALA A 33 8.75 8.60 -51.98
CA ALA A 33 7.57 8.36 -51.16
C ALA A 33 6.99 9.73 -50.77
N GLN A 34 5.76 9.99 -51.22
CA GLN A 34 4.97 11.15 -50.82
C GLN A 34 4.83 11.21 -49.28
N PRO A 35 4.81 12.41 -48.67
CA PRO A 35 4.56 12.53 -47.25
C PRO A 35 3.09 12.19 -46.96
N VAL A 36 2.87 11.08 -46.27
CA VAL A 36 1.58 10.80 -45.60
C VAL A 36 1.49 11.76 -44.42
N PRO A 37 0.38 12.50 -44.23
CA PRO A 37 0.24 13.35 -43.06
C PRO A 37 0.18 12.46 -41.82
N SER A 38 1.20 12.57 -40.97
CA SER A 38 1.19 11.98 -39.64
C SER A 38 0.03 12.60 -38.86
N ALA A 39 -1.05 11.84 -38.70
CA ALA A 39 -2.08 12.13 -37.72
C ALA A 39 -1.45 11.96 -36.34
N THR A 40 -0.92 13.06 -35.79
CA THR A 40 -0.51 13.13 -34.40
C THR A 40 -1.78 13.21 -33.57
N ASN A 41 -2.31 12.06 -33.14
CA ASN A 41 -3.21 12.06 -32.00
C ASN A 41 -2.42 12.67 -30.83
N PRO A 42 -2.94 13.70 -30.13
CA PRO A 42 -2.24 14.26 -29.01
C PRO A 42 -2.17 13.21 -27.92
N THR A 43 -0.96 12.74 -27.62
CA THR A 43 -0.68 12.06 -26.34
C THR A 43 -1.12 13.03 -25.24
N PRO A 44 -1.95 12.60 -24.27
CA PRO A 44 -2.28 13.47 -23.15
C PRO A 44 -0.97 13.81 -22.46
N GLU A 45 -0.64 15.09 -22.37
CA GLU A 45 0.47 15.56 -21.55
C GLU A 45 0.20 15.10 -20.11
N SER A 46 0.92 14.08 -19.65
CA SER A 46 0.95 13.77 -18.23
C SER A 46 1.59 14.99 -17.56
N LYS A 47 0.79 15.80 -16.87
CA LYS A 47 1.32 16.83 -15.99
C LYS A 47 2.12 16.09 -14.91
N GLU A 48 3.45 16.24 -14.94
CA GLU A 48 4.32 15.66 -13.93
C GLU A 48 3.75 15.96 -12.53
N GLY A 49 3.62 14.93 -11.69
CA GLY A 49 3.07 15.05 -10.33
C GLY A 49 1.55 14.90 -10.20
N PHE A 50 0.80 14.60 -11.27
CA PHE A 50 -0.64 14.31 -11.19
C PHE A 50 -0.94 12.82 -11.36
N LEU A 51 -1.68 12.22 -10.41
CA LEU A 51 -2.22 10.88 -10.51
C LEU A 51 -3.55 10.91 -11.28
N THR A 52 -3.55 10.24 -12.42
CA THR A 52 -4.77 10.00 -13.19
C THR A 52 -5.53 8.79 -12.65
N LYS A 53 -6.79 8.64 -13.07
CA LYS A 53 -7.59 7.41 -12.88
C LYS A 53 -6.82 6.13 -13.24
N ASP A 54 -6.07 6.14 -14.34
CA ASP A 54 -5.35 4.95 -14.81
C ASP A 54 -4.17 4.62 -13.89
N ASN A 55 -3.49 5.64 -13.35
CA ASN A 55 -2.43 5.43 -12.35
C ASN A 55 -2.99 4.85 -11.05
N VAL A 56 -4.11 5.41 -10.55
CA VAL A 56 -4.79 4.89 -9.35
C VAL A 56 -5.24 3.45 -9.56
N SER A 57 -5.88 3.17 -10.71
CA SER A 57 -6.36 1.83 -11.03
C SER A 57 -5.21 0.82 -11.13
N LEU A 58 -4.07 1.23 -11.69
CA LEU A 58 -2.86 0.41 -11.73
C LEU A 58 -2.35 0.09 -10.33
N VAL A 59 -2.21 1.08 -9.46
CA VAL A 59 -1.78 0.84 -8.06
C VAL A 59 -2.73 -0.13 -7.38
N ILE A 60 -4.04 0.10 -7.44
CA ILE A 60 -5.04 -0.81 -6.86
C ILE A 60 -4.87 -2.23 -7.41
N SER A 61 -4.69 -2.39 -8.73
CA SER A 61 -4.50 -3.70 -9.35
C SER A 61 -3.25 -4.44 -8.86
N LEU A 62 -2.18 -3.71 -8.52
CA LEU A 62 -0.95 -4.29 -7.97
C LEU A 62 -1.13 -4.73 -6.51
N LEU A 63 -1.99 -4.06 -5.74
CA LEU A 63 -2.25 -4.41 -4.34
C LEU A 63 -3.37 -5.43 -4.16
N GLU A 64 -4.26 -5.59 -5.15
CA GLU A 64 -5.40 -6.51 -5.10
C GLU A 64 -5.03 -7.95 -4.68
N PRO A 65 -3.95 -8.56 -5.21
CA PRO A 65 -3.63 -9.97 -4.94
C PRO A 65 -3.34 -10.28 -3.46
N TYR A 66 -2.98 -9.28 -2.65
CA TYR A 66 -2.75 -9.47 -1.21
C TYR A 66 -3.75 -8.74 -0.32
N SER A 67 -4.76 -8.08 -0.90
CA SER A 67 -5.88 -7.51 -0.15
C SER A 67 -6.60 -8.60 0.66
N PRO A 68 -7.12 -8.29 1.86
CA PRO A 68 -7.89 -9.27 2.62
C PRO A 68 -9.18 -9.64 1.86
N PRO A 69 -9.71 -10.88 2.02
CA PRO A 69 -11.05 -11.19 1.52
C PRO A 69 -12.09 -10.30 2.23
N ILE A 70 -13.32 -10.25 1.70
CA ILE A 70 -14.42 -9.57 2.37
C ILE A 70 -14.54 -10.10 3.81
N LEU A 71 -14.73 -9.20 4.78
CA LEU A 71 -14.91 -9.61 6.17
C LEU A 71 -16.32 -10.17 6.33
N ASP A 72 -16.42 -11.45 6.58
CA ASP A 72 -17.69 -12.13 6.81
C ASP A 72 -17.65 -12.94 8.11
N ASP A 73 -18.79 -13.58 8.38
CA ASP A 73 -18.93 -14.46 9.53
C ASP A 73 -17.94 -15.63 9.51
N HIS A 74 -17.48 -16.09 8.36
CA HIS A 74 -16.52 -17.19 8.28
C HIS A 74 -15.17 -16.78 8.89
N VAL A 75 -14.70 -15.57 8.57
CA VAL A 75 -13.48 -15.02 9.20
C VAL A 75 -13.67 -14.88 10.71
N LEU A 76 -14.76 -14.25 11.16
CA LEU A 76 -14.96 -13.90 12.57
C LEU A 76 -15.27 -15.11 13.46
N LYS A 77 -15.94 -16.14 12.92
CA LYS A 77 -16.29 -17.38 13.64
C LYS A 77 -15.20 -18.45 13.60
N THR A 78 -14.09 -18.18 12.92
CA THR A 78 -12.93 -19.09 12.95
C THR A 78 -12.47 -19.27 14.40
N LYS A 79 -12.16 -20.50 14.83
CA LYS A 79 -11.82 -20.75 16.24
C LYS A 79 -10.47 -20.18 16.66
N ASP A 80 -9.50 -20.14 15.75
CA ASP A 80 -8.15 -19.67 16.08
C ASP A 80 -8.02 -18.15 15.94
N ASP A 81 -7.24 -17.56 16.83
CA ASP A 81 -6.99 -16.11 16.86
C ASP A 81 -5.98 -15.67 15.82
N ILE A 82 -5.09 -16.57 15.40
CA ILE A 82 -4.09 -16.32 14.36
C ILE A 82 -4.76 -15.96 13.04
N SER A 83 -5.75 -16.74 12.58
CA SER A 83 -6.45 -16.51 11.32
C SER A 83 -7.23 -15.20 11.33
N LYS A 84 -7.88 -14.87 12.46
CA LYS A 84 -8.56 -13.57 12.62
C LYS A 84 -7.56 -12.43 12.56
N TRP A 85 -6.48 -12.52 13.34
CA TRP A 85 -5.42 -11.52 13.37
C TRP A 85 -4.79 -11.29 11.99
N ILE A 86 -4.49 -12.36 11.25
CA ILE A 86 -3.95 -12.28 9.89
C ILE A 86 -4.85 -11.43 8.99
N TRP A 87 -6.18 -11.55 9.13
CA TRP A 87 -7.12 -10.75 8.35
C TRP A 87 -6.99 -9.26 8.69
N PHE A 88 -7.05 -8.89 9.98
CA PHE A 88 -6.95 -7.49 10.42
C PHE A 88 -5.59 -6.87 10.12
N ASN A 89 -4.52 -7.66 10.27
CA ASN A 89 -3.18 -7.22 9.93
C ASN A 89 -3.01 -6.98 8.43
N LYS A 90 -3.57 -7.86 7.59
CA LYS A 90 -3.60 -7.65 6.13
C LYS A 90 -4.38 -6.39 5.76
N LEU A 91 -5.49 -6.10 6.43
CA LEU A 91 -6.25 -4.87 6.20
C LEU A 91 -5.41 -3.63 6.49
N GLN A 92 -4.78 -3.54 7.67
CA GLN A 92 -3.94 -2.39 8.01
C GLN A 92 -2.76 -2.23 7.03
N THR A 93 -2.08 -3.33 6.72
CA THR A 93 -0.95 -3.32 5.77
C THR A 93 -1.37 -2.89 4.37
N TRP A 94 -2.47 -3.45 3.85
CA TRP A 94 -2.98 -3.10 2.53
C TRP A 94 -3.46 -1.64 2.47
N THR A 95 -4.09 -1.15 3.53
CA THR A 95 -4.56 0.25 3.61
C THR A 95 -3.37 1.21 3.63
N ASP A 96 -2.34 0.92 4.43
CA ASP A 96 -1.10 1.70 4.46
C ASP A 96 -0.39 1.73 3.11
N ASP A 97 -0.23 0.57 2.46
CA ASP A 97 0.40 0.54 1.15
C ASP A 97 -0.40 1.30 0.09
N LEU A 98 -1.74 1.18 0.11
CA LEU A 98 -2.60 1.93 -0.79
C LEU A 98 -2.42 3.44 -0.61
N THR A 99 -2.54 3.94 0.63
CA THR A 99 -2.45 5.38 0.88
C THR A 99 -1.05 5.90 0.61
N ARG A 100 0.00 5.20 1.08
CA ARG A 100 1.40 5.58 0.89
C ARG A 100 1.83 5.64 -0.57
N LEU A 101 1.45 4.65 -1.38
CA LEU A 101 1.82 4.62 -2.80
C LEU A 101 1.11 5.73 -3.58
N LEU A 102 -0.13 6.06 -3.20
CA LEU A 102 -0.89 7.11 -3.85
C LEU A 102 -0.54 8.52 -3.35
N SER A 103 -0.08 8.68 -2.10
CA SER A 103 0.19 9.98 -1.50
C SER A 103 1.65 10.43 -1.58
N SER A 104 2.50 9.72 -2.33
CA SER A 104 3.95 10.02 -2.43
C SER A 104 4.24 11.27 -3.28
N ASN A 105 3.89 12.46 -2.77
CA ASN A 105 4.10 13.79 -3.37
C ASN A 105 3.36 14.00 -4.70
N THR A 106 2.05 13.78 -4.70
CA THR A 106 1.21 13.83 -5.90
C THR A 106 -0.04 14.68 -5.70
N LYS A 107 -0.67 15.08 -6.81
CA LYS A 107 -2.02 15.64 -6.85
C LYS A 107 -2.96 14.69 -7.60
N LEU A 108 -4.25 14.75 -7.32
CA LEU A 108 -5.27 13.95 -8.02
C LEU A 108 -6.59 14.71 -8.20
N ASP A 109 -7.42 14.29 -9.14
CA ASP A 109 -8.75 14.86 -9.38
C ASP A 109 -9.85 14.11 -8.61
N GLU A 110 -11.08 14.62 -8.66
CA GLU A 110 -12.24 13.99 -8.04
C GLU A 110 -12.48 12.56 -8.55
N THR A 111 -12.19 12.28 -9.83
CA THR A 111 -12.39 10.93 -10.40
C THR A 111 -11.42 9.92 -9.78
N ALA A 112 -10.16 10.31 -9.63
CA ALA A 112 -9.16 9.52 -8.94
C ALA A 112 -9.52 9.31 -7.47
N LYS A 113 -10.01 10.34 -6.78
CA LYS A 113 -10.53 10.23 -5.40
C LYS A 113 -11.66 9.19 -5.32
N GLU A 114 -12.67 9.30 -6.17
CA GLU A 114 -13.83 8.41 -6.17
C GLU A 114 -13.42 6.93 -6.31
N ILE A 115 -12.40 6.63 -7.10
CA ILE A 115 -11.87 5.28 -7.27
C ILE A 115 -11.21 4.77 -5.98
N ILE A 116 -10.45 5.62 -5.29
CA ILE A 116 -9.80 5.30 -4.02
C ILE A 116 -10.88 5.03 -2.96
N ILE A 117 -11.84 5.94 -2.83
CA ILE A 117 -12.96 5.82 -1.88
C ILE A 117 -13.79 4.57 -2.15
N ALA A 118 -14.17 4.32 -3.42
CA ALA A 118 -14.92 3.13 -3.80
C ALA A 118 -14.15 1.85 -3.43
N ARG A 119 -12.82 1.88 -3.51
CA ARG A 119 -12.00 0.74 -3.14
C ARG A 119 -11.89 0.55 -1.63
N LEU A 120 -11.74 1.62 -0.86
CA LEU A 120 -11.78 1.59 0.61
C LEU A 120 -13.14 1.10 1.13
N ASN A 121 -14.23 1.48 0.47
CA ASN A 121 -15.60 1.07 0.80
C ASN A 121 -15.86 -0.44 0.75
N LYS A 122 -14.91 -1.23 0.23
CA LYS A 122 -14.94 -2.70 0.34
C LYS A 122 -14.78 -3.19 1.78
N TYR A 123 -14.10 -2.40 2.63
CA TYR A 123 -13.75 -2.78 3.99
C TYR A 123 -14.22 -1.77 5.03
N PHE A 124 -14.32 -0.50 4.66
CA PHE A 124 -14.69 0.59 5.55
C PHE A 124 -16.07 1.13 5.20
N VAL A 125 -16.78 1.70 6.17
CA VAL A 125 -17.99 2.49 5.87
C VAL A 125 -17.61 3.77 5.12
N PRO A 126 -18.52 4.37 4.31
CA PRO A 126 -18.21 5.55 3.50
C PRO A 126 -17.57 6.70 4.28
N GLU A 127 -18.05 6.95 5.49
CA GLU A 127 -17.55 8.01 6.36
C GLU A 127 -16.10 7.76 6.78
N GLU A 128 -15.76 6.51 7.09
CA GLU A 128 -14.41 6.10 7.47
C GLU A 128 -13.47 6.10 6.26
N SER A 129 -13.93 5.66 5.08
CA SER A 129 -13.14 5.75 3.84
C SER A 129 -12.75 7.20 3.50
N GLU A 130 -13.69 8.14 3.65
CA GLU A 130 -13.43 9.57 3.46
C GLU A 130 -12.47 10.12 4.52
N ALA A 131 -12.61 9.71 5.79
CA ALA A 131 -11.70 10.11 6.85
C ALA A 131 -10.26 9.61 6.61
N ILE A 132 -10.11 8.36 6.18
CA ILE A 132 -8.82 7.79 5.77
C ILE A 132 -8.26 8.62 4.62
N PHE A 133 -9.02 8.85 3.55
CA PHE A 133 -8.56 9.64 2.41
C PHE A 133 -8.12 11.05 2.83
N ALA A 134 -8.92 11.74 3.66
CA ALA A 134 -8.65 13.09 4.13
C ALA A 134 -7.40 13.20 5.03
N THR A 135 -6.93 12.09 5.61
CA THR A 135 -5.66 12.04 6.34
C THR A 135 -4.46 12.22 5.39
N PHE A 136 -4.58 11.74 4.15
CA PHE A 136 -3.48 11.73 3.19
C PHE A 136 -3.64 12.76 2.07
N PHE A 137 -4.82 13.37 1.92
CA PHE A 137 -5.10 14.32 0.84
C PHE A 137 -5.94 15.52 1.31
N SER A 138 -5.55 16.72 0.94
CA SER A 138 -6.31 17.96 1.17
C SER A 138 -6.95 18.46 -0.11
N LYS A 139 -8.22 18.88 -0.04
CA LYS A 139 -8.89 19.52 -1.16
C LYS A 139 -8.33 20.92 -1.39
N GLU A 140 -7.93 21.19 -2.62
CA GLU A 140 -7.41 22.47 -3.08
C GLU A 140 -8.52 23.37 -3.64
N SER A 141 -8.21 24.66 -3.76
CA SER A 141 -9.16 25.67 -4.27
C SER A 141 -9.62 25.44 -5.72
N ASP A 142 -8.82 24.73 -6.52
CA ASP A 142 -9.12 24.37 -7.91
C ASP A 142 -9.95 23.07 -8.05
N GLY A 143 -10.35 22.47 -6.92
CA GLY A 143 -11.12 21.22 -6.87
C GLY A 143 -10.27 19.96 -6.99
N THR A 144 -8.95 20.07 -7.13
CA THR A 144 -8.03 18.94 -7.04
C THR A 144 -7.72 18.59 -5.58
N TYR A 145 -7.00 17.50 -5.36
CA TYR A 145 -6.55 17.07 -4.05
C TYR A 145 -5.03 16.93 -4.05
N ALA A 146 -4.35 17.56 -3.09
CA ALA A 146 -2.91 17.47 -2.92
C ALA A 146 -2.56 16.50 -1.78
N SER A 147 -1.49 15.72 -1.93
CA SER A 147 -1.06 14.83 -0.84
C SER A 147 -0.58 15.64 0.36
N ILE A 148 -0.96 15.21 1.56
CA ILE A 148 -0.51 15.74 2.83
C ILE A 148 0.73 14.94 3.25
N PRO A 149 1.86 15.58 3.62
CA PRO A 149 2.95 14.91 4.30
C PRO A 149 2.46 14.44 5.67
N THR A 150 2.11 13.16 5.76
CA THR A 150 1.62 12.52 6.99
C THR A 150 2.45 11.28 7.29
N GLU A 151 2.39 10.84 8.54
CA GLU A 151 2.90 9.53 8.92
C GLU A 151 2.11 8.42 8.22
N ARG A 152 2.67 7.21 8.27
CA ARG A 152 2.04 6.00 7.73
C ARG A 152 0.67 5.77 8.35
N PHE A 153 -0.19 5.07 7.64
CA PHE A 153 -1.45 4.61 8.23
C PHE A 153 -1.13 3.73 9.44
N GLY A 154 -1.91 3.86 10.52
CA GLY A 154 -1.65 3.19 11.79
C GLY A 154 -1.55 1.67 11.63
N SER A 155 -0.34 1.13 11.68
CA SER A 155 -0.07 -0.32 11.71
C SER A 155 0.13 -0.76 13.15
N GLY A 156 -0.96 -1.06 13.85
CA GLY A 156 -0.93 -1.46 15.26
C GLY A 156 -0.77 -2.96 15.45
N THR A 157 -1.10 -3.78 14.44
CA THR A 157 -1.13 -5.24 14.58
C THR A 157 0.01 -5.95 13.84
N SER A 158 1.01 -5.21 13.32
CA SER A 158 2.01 -5.74 12.38
C SER A 158 2.98 -6.76 12.97
N SER A 159 3.22 -6.71 14.27
CA SER A 159 4.31 -7.45 14.93
C SER A 159 3.85 -7.97 16.30
N ILE A 160 2.97 -8.98 16.34
CA ILE A 160 2.60 -9.63 17.60
C ILE A 160 3.40 -10.93 17.71
N ASP A 161 4.32 -10.98 18.67
CA ASP A 161 5.24 -12.10 18.87
C ASP A 161 4.73 -13.11 19.91
N GLU A 162 4.04 -12.61 20.94
CA GLU A 162 3.53 -13.41 22.06
C GLU A 162 2.13 -13.01 22.47
N ASP A 163 1.44 -13.91 23.16
CA ASP A 163 0.16 -13.68 23.83
C ASP A 163 -0.95 -13.13 22.92
N LEU A 164 -0.89 -13.45 21.61
CA LEU A 164 -1.91 -13.07 20.65
C LEU A 164 -3.29 -13.53 21.13
N LYS A 165 -4.22 -12.58 21.22
CA LYS A 165 -5.64 -12.85 21.43
C LYS A 165 -6.47 -11.95 20.54
N VAL A 166 -7.55 -12.52 20.02
CA VAL A 166 -8.57 -11.76 19.29
C VAL A 166 -9.90 -11.93 20.01
N ILE A 167 -10.33 -10.86 20.67
CA ILE A 167 -11.53 -10.82 21.48
C ILE A 167 -12.64 -10.22 20.65
N LEU A 168 -13.77 -10.92 20.55
CA LEU A 168 -14.97 -10.43 19.89
C LEU A 168 -16.00 -10.10 20.96
N ASP A 169 -16.45 -8.86 21.00
CA ASP A 169 -17.51 -8.39 21.89
C ASP A 169 -18.64 -7.80 21.06
N LYS A 170 -19.88 -8.09 21.44
CA LYS A 170 -21.06 -7.52 20.78
C LYS A 170 -21.65 -6.46 21.70
N LYS A 171 -21.43 -5.20 21.36
CA LYS A 171 -21.98 -4.05 22.08
C LYS A 171 -23.07 -3.42 21.23
N ASP A 172 -24.32 -3.55 21.68
CA ASP A 172 -25.49 -3.07 20.96
C ASP A 172 -25.59 -3.58 19.51
N SER A 173 -25.61 -2.66 18.53
CA SER A 173 -25.63 -2.96 17.09
C SER A 173 -24.24 -3.03 16.46
N LYS A 174 -23.17 -2.91 17.25
CA LYS A 174 -21.79 -2.96 16.78
C LYS A 174 -21.10 -4.23 17.26
N MET A 175 -20.24 -4.78 16.41
CA MET A 175 -19.29 -5.80 16.83
C MET A 175 -17.95 -5.13 17.05
N ILE A 176 -17.35 -5.35 18.21
CA ILE A 176 -16.02 -4.89 18.57
C ILE A 176 -15.08 -6.06 18.44
N VAL A 177 -14.00 -5.88 17.69
CA VAL A 177 -12.91 -6.85 17.60
C VAL A 177 -11.65 -6.22 18.17
N ARG A 178 -11.13 -6.80 19.26
CA ARG A 178 -9.93 -6.31 19.92
C ARG A 178 -8.80 -7.30 19.72
N VAL A 179 -7.72 -6.83 19.09
CA VAL A 179 -6.50 -7.59 18.87
C VAL A 179 -5.50 -7.16 19.92
N THR A 180 -5.06 -8.10 20.76
CA THR A 180 -4.07 -7.84 21.80
C THR A 180 -2.88 -8.79 21.69
N GLY A 181 -1.72 -8.34 22.16
CA GLY A 181 -0.56 -9.21 22.30
C GLY A 181 0.67 -8.44 22.78
N THR A 182 1.83 -9.03 22.57
CA THR A 182 3.13 -8.44 22.90
C THR A 182 4.01 -8.38 21.66
N GLU A 183 4.56 -7.21 21.37
CA GLU A 183 5.62 -6.98 20.38
C GLU A 183 6.98 -6.85 21.11
N TYR A 184 8.02 -7.42 20.52
CA TYR A 184 9.41 -7.21 20.93
C TYR A 184 10.05 -6.07 20.13
N ASP A 185 10.74 -5.17 20.84
CA ASP A 185 11.64 -4.21 20.19
C ASP A 185 12.93 -4.91 19.74
N TYR A 186 13.00 -5.22 18.44
CA TYR A 186 14.15 -5.86 17.82
C TYR A 186 15.36 -4.93 17.61
N LEU A 187 15.22 -3.62 17.86
CA LEU A 187 16.31 -2.63 17.69
C LEU A 187 17.21 -2.50 18.93
N ASP A 188 16.75 -2.93 20.11
CA ASP A 188 17.60 -3.08 21.29
C ASP A 188 17.68 -4.56 21.73
N PRO A 189 18.62 -5.35 21.18
CA PRO A 189 18.79 -6.77 21.53
C PRO A 189 19.19 -7.03 22.98
N LYS A 190 19.50 -5.98 23.77
CA LYS A 190 19.79 -6.08 25.21
C LYS A 190 18.57 -5.76 26.07
N SER A 191 17.55 -5.09 25.52
CA SER A 191 16.27 -4.89 26.17
C SER A 191 15.29 -5.96 25.70
N LYS A 192 14.67 -6.66 26.65
CA LYS A 192 13.44 -7.41 26.36
C LYS A 192 12.27 -6.43 26.38
N GLN A 193 12.40 -5.28 25.71
CA GLN A 193 11.33 -4.29 25.74
C GLN A 193 10.14 -4.89 25.02
N LYS A 194 9.11 -5.15 25.82
CA LYS A 194 7.83 -5.72 25.41
C LYS A 194 6.85 -4.57 25.31
N ASN A 195 6.46 -4.23 24.09
CA ASN A 195 5.37 -3.29 23.88
C ASN A 195 4.06 -4.07 23.88
N LYS A 196 3.06 -3.56 24.60
CA LYS A 196 1.72 -4.14 24.52
C LYS A 196 1.07 -3.66 23.24
N VAL A 197 0.54 -4.60 22.48
CA VAL A 197 -0.32 -4.32 21.35
C VAL A 197 -1.75 -4.39 21.84
N ASP A 198 -2.52 -3.35 21.55
CA ASP A 198 -3.93 -3.27 21.88
C ASP A 198 -4.65 -2.40 20.83
N VAL A 199 -5.33 -3.06 19.90
CA VAL A 199 -6.01 -2.40 18.78
C VAL A 199 -7.46 -2.84 18.75
N GLU A 200 -8.37 -1.88 18.74
CA GLU A 200 -9.80 -2.09 18.67
C GLU A 200 -10.35 -1.72 17.28
N PHE A 201 -11.13 -2.62 16.69
CA PHE A 201 -11.84 -2.42 15.43
C PHE A 201 -13.35 -2.42 15.72
N SER A 202 -14.02 -1.33 15.37
CA SER A 202 -15.48 -1.25 15.46
C SER A 202 -16.11 -1.65 14.14
N LEU A 203 -17.04 -2.61 14.16
CA LEU A 203 -17.67 -3.19 12.97
C LEU A 203 -19.18 -2.97 12.95
N VAL A 204 -19.72 -2.82 11.73
CA VAL A 204 -21.16 -2.91 11.45
C VAL A 204 -21.42 -3.98 10.39
N GLU A 205 -22.47 -4.77 10.58
CA GLU A 205 -22.91 -5.76 9.60
C GLU A 205 -23.79 -5.09 8.53
N LYS A 206 -23.50 -5.36 7.26
CA LYS A 206 -24.25 -4.89 6.09
C LYS A 206 -24.18 -5.94 4.99
N ASP A 207 -25.32 -6.29 4.39
CA ASP A 207 -25.38 -7.20 3.23
C ASP A 207 -24.52 -8.48 3.39
N ASN A 208 -24.63 -9.14 4.56
CA ASN A 208 -23.89 -10.36 4.96
C ASN A 208 -22.35 -10.22 5.03
N HIS A 209 -21.83 -9.00 5.15
CA HIS A 209 -20.43 -8.73 5.46
C HIS A 209 -20.30 -7.67 6.54
N PHE A 210 -19.10 -7.49 7.08
CA PHE A 210 -18.78 -6.51 8.10
C PHE A 210 -17.93 -5.38 7.50
N LEU A 211 -18.26 -4.15 7.86
CA LEU A 211 -17.51 -2.96 7.51
C LEU A 211 -16.91 -2.33 8.77
N ILE A 212 -15.65 -1.89 8.68
CA ILE A 212 -14.97 -1.13 9.71
C ILE A 212 -15.58 0.27 9.79
N THR A 213 -15.91 0.70 11.00
CA THR A 213 -16.43 2.03 11.36
C THR A 213 -15.45 2.87 12.16
N GLY A 214 -14.31 2.30 12.53
CA GLY A 214 -13.24 2.97 13.26
C GLY A 214 -12.17 1.99 13.74
N ILE A 215 -10.96 2.50 13.92
CA ILE A 215 -9.82 1.79 14.49
C ILE A 215 -9.23 2.66 15.62
N GLU A 216 -9.05 2.06 16.80
CA GLU A 216 -8.44 2.72 17.95
C GLU A 216 -7.20 1.95 18.41
N HIS A 217 -6.14 2.70 18.76
CA HIS A 217 -4.89 2.16 19.30
C HIS A 217 -4.76 2.62 20.76
N HIS A 218 -4.56 1.69 21.69
CA HIS A 218 -4.57 1.94 23.15
C HIS A 218 -3.20 1.80 23.82
#